data_AF-A0A3C0KGZ0-F1
#
_entry.id   AF-A0A3C0KGZ0-F1
#
_cell.length_a   1.000
_cell.length_b   1.000
_cell.length_c   1.000
_cell.angle_alpha   90.00
_cell.angle_beta   90.00
_cell.angle_gamma   90.00
#
_symmetry.space_group_name_H-M   'P 1'
#
loop_
_entity.id
_entity.type
_entity.pdbx_description
1 polymer ?
#
loop_
_entity_poly.entity_id
_entity_poly.type
_entity_poly.pdbx_seq_one_letter_code
_entity_poly.pdbx_strand_id
1 'polypeptide(L)'
;MQLGPYQLPNALFVAPMAGVTDRPFRKLCKRLGAGYAVSEMVTSRPDLQDSLKTSRRADHSGEPGPIAVQIAGTDARMMADAARYNIDRGAQIIDINMGCPAKKVCNKWAGSALMQDEALAIGIVEAVVAACAPHGVPVTLKMRTGWSADGRNAPTIARAAEAAGVQMLTVHGRTREQGYRGVAEHDTVA
;
A
#
# COMPACT_ATOMS: atom_id res chain seq x y z
N MET A 1 -12.93 12.70 -5.93
CA MET A 1 -11.79 12.05 -6.60
C MET A 1 -12.22 10.64 -6.94
N GLN A 2 -11.96 10.15 -8.16
CA GLN A 2 -12.38 8.81 -8.58
C GLN A 2 -11.25 7.79 -8.37
N LEU A 3 -11.56 6.62 -7.81
CA LEU A 3 -10.64 5.48 -7.67
C LEU A 3 -11.38 4.19 -8.07
N GLY A 4 -11.11 3.67 -9.27
CA GLY A 4 -11.87 2.56 -9.83
C GLY A 4 -13.36 2.86 -9.86
N PRO A 5 -14.23 2.02 -9.26
CA PRO A 5 -15.67 2.31 -9.16
C PRO A 5 -16.03 3.27 -8.01
N TYR A 6 -15.08 3.67 -7.16
CA TYR A 6 -15.36 4.44 -5.95
C TYR A 6 -15.17 5.94 -6.17
N GLN A 7 -16.24 6.71 -5.96
CA GLN A 7 -16.16 8.16 -5.81
C GLN A 7 -15.79 8.50 -4.35
N LEU A 8 -14.57 8.99 -4.14
CA LEU A 8 -14.10 9.43 -2.83
C LEU A 8 -14.66 10.84 -2.50
N PRO A 9 -15.14 11.07 -1.26
CA PRO A 9 -15.76 12.34 -0.85
C PRO A 9 -14.85 13.57 -0.99
N ASN A 10 -13.54 13.39 -0.78
CA ASN A 10 -12.52 14.44 -0.88
C ASN A 10 -11.15 13.79 -1.15
N ALA A 11 -10.09 14.60 -1.23
CA ALA A 11 -8.71 14.15 -1.45
C ALA A 11 -7.85 14.16 -0.16
N LEU A 12 -8.48 14.04 1.02
CA LEU A 12 -7.80 14.02 2.32
C LEU A 12 -7.89 12.63 2.93
N PHE A 13 -6.76 11.94 3.00
CA PHE A 13 -6.69 10.51 3.27
C PHE A 13 -5.90 10.20 4.55
N VAL A 14 -6.34 9.18 5.28
CA VAL A 14 -5.59 8.63 6.41
C VAL A 14 -4.54 7.66 5.87
N ALA A 15 -3.27 7.99 6.08
CA ALA A 15 -2.14 7.14 5.72
C ALA A 15 -2.10 5.86 6.57
N PRO A 16 -1.66 4.72 6.03
CA PRO A 16 -1.53 3.48 6.79
C PRO A 16 -0.37 3.58 7.80
N MET A 17 -0.67 3.33 9.08
CA MET A 17 0.29 3.39 10.19
C MET A 17 0.15 2.15 11.06
N ALA A 18 1.08 1.20 10.90
CA ALA A 18 1.08 -0.04 11.68
C ALA A 18 1.11 0.24 13.19
N GLY A 19 0.16 -0.34 13.92
CA GLY A 19 -0.05 -0.14 15.36
C GLY A 19 -0.88 1.10 15.73
N VAL A 20 -1.32 1.89 14.74
CA VAL A 20 -2.08 3.14 14.96
C VAL A 20 -3.40 3.12 14.21
N THR A 21 -3.39 2.84 12.89
CA THR A 21 -4.60 2.87 12.05
C THR A 21 -5.37 1.57 12.14
N ASP A 22 -5.73 1.16 13.34
CA ASP A 22 -6.63 0.04 13.57
C ASP A 22 -8.08 0.39 13.16
N ARG A 23 -8.98 -0.60 13.22
CA ARG A 23 -10.37 -0.40 12.77
C ARG A 23 -11.08 0.74 13.51
N PRO A 24 -11.06 0.83 14.86
CA PRO A 24 -11.65 1.96 15.59
C PRO A 24 -11.11 3.32 15.13
N PHE A 25 -9.78 3.46 14.96
CA PHE A 25 -9.15 4.70 14.52
C PHE A 25 -9.65 5.12 13.13
N ARG A 26 -9.64 4.21 12.16
CA ARG A 26 -10.10 4.50 10.79
C ARG A 26 -11.58 4.90 10.75
N LYS A 27 -12.43 4.22 11.53
CA LYS A 27 -13.84 4.58 11.67
C LYS A 27 -14.02 6.00 12.21
N LEU A 28 -13.25 6.38 13.22
CA LEU A 28 -13.29 7.72 13.79
C LEU A 28 -12.84 8.77 12.76
N CYS A 29 -11.72 8.56 12.08
CA CYS A 29 -11.22 9.52 11.09
C CYS A 29 -12.19 9.70 9.91
N LYS A 30 -12.80 8.63 9.40
CA LYS A 30 -13.82 8.73 8.35
C LYS A 30 -15.06 9.51 8.84
N ARG A 31 -15.51 9.29 10.08
CA ARG A 31 -16.58 10.10 10.70
C ARG A 31 -16.22 11.58 10.84
N LEU A 32 -14.94 11.89 11.05
CA LEU A 32 -14.43 13.26 11.16
C LEU A 32 -14.09 13.90 9.80
N GLY A 33 -14.38 13.22 8.69
CA GLY A 33 -14.29 13.80 7.35
C GLY A 33 -13.15 13.29 6.46
N ALA A 34 -12.38 12.29 6.88
CA ALA A 34 -11.41 11.66 5.98
C ALA A 34 -12.14 10.96 4.82
N GLY A 35 -11.81 11.33 3.57
CA GLY A 35 -12.42 10.74 2.37
C GLY A 35 -11.99 9.30 2.11
N TYR A 36 -10.87 8.89 2.71
CA TYR A 36 -10.27 7.56 2.55
C TYR A 36 -9.44 7.21 3.78
N ALA A 37 -9.32 5.91 4.09
CA ALA A 37 -8.41 5.43 5.10
C ALA A 37 -7.90 4.05 4.73
N VAL A 38 -6.58 3.86 4.84
CA VAL A 38 -5.92 2.58 4.53
C VAL A 38 -5.65 1.83 5.82
N SER A 39 -5.88 0.51 5.82
CA SER A 39 -5.64 -0.36 6.96
C SER A 39 -4.17 -0.38 7.38
N GLU A 40 -3.90 -0.95 8.56
CA GLU A 40 -2.55 -1.39 8.86
C GLU A 40 -2.05 -2.40 7.83
N MET A 41 -0.75 -2.33 7.54
CA MET A 41 -0.07 -3.26 6.66
C MET A 41 -0.25 -4.73 7.08
N VAL A 42 -0.81 -5.52 6.18
CA VAL A 42 -0.93 -6.99 6.24
C VAL A 42 0.27 -7.61 5.51
N THR A 43 0.85 -8.66 6.08
CA THR A 43 1.99 -9.35 5.48
C THR A 43 1.53 -10.32 4.41
N SER A 44 2.32 -10.47 3.34
CA SER A 44 2.07 -11.46 2.30
C SER A 44 2.41 -12.90 2.69
N ARG A 45 2.93 -13.12 3.90
CA ARG A 45 3.38 -14.42 4.39
C ARG A 45 2.22 -15.32 4.79
N PRO A 46 2.04 -16.50 4.14
CA PRO A 46 0.96 -17.43 4.50
C PRO A 46 1.09 -17.94 5.94
N ASP A 47 2.31 -18.22 6.41
CA ASP A 47 2.58 -18.76 7.74
C ASP A 47 2.21 -17.80 8.89
N LEU A 48 1.97 -16.52 8.58
CA LEU A 48 1.58 -15.50 9.56
C LEU A 48 0.09 -15.12 9.47
N GLN A 49 -0.67 -15.72 8.56
CA GLN A 49 -2.09 -15.37 8.34
C GLN A 49 -2.94 -15.66 9.58
N ASP A 50 -2.72 -16.80 10.23
CA ASP A 50 -3.48 -17.20 11.42
C ASP A 50 -2.96 -16.58 12.72
N SER A 51 -1.90 -15.77 12.66
CA SER A 51 -1.44 -15.05 13.84
C SER A 51 -2.52 -14.07 14.32
N LEU A 52 -2.67 -13.94 15.64
CA LEU A 52 -3.64 -13.03 16.26
C LEU A 52 -3.52 -11.60 15.72
N LYS A 53 -2.29 -11.17 15.42
CA LYS A 53 -1.99 -9.85 14.86
C LYS A 53 -2.55 -9.69 13.45
N THR A 54 -2.33 -10.66 12.57
CA THR A 54 -2.83 -10.60 11.18
C THR A 54 -4.35 -10.73 11.15
N SER A 55 -4.92 -11.66 11.92
CA SER A 55 -6.37 -11.87 12.03
C SER A 55 -7.10 -10.58 12.44
N ARG A 56 -6.60 -9.86 13.46
CA ARG A 56 -7.17 -8.56 13.88
C ARG A 56 -7.08 -7.48 12.80
N ARG A 57 -6.02 -7.48 12.00
CA ARG A 57 -5.83 -6.48 10.92
C ARG A 57 -6.72 -6.73 9.71
N ALA A 58 -7.06 -8.00 9.48
CA ALA A 58 -7.91 -8.43 8.37
C ALA A 58 -9.42 -8.41 8.72
N ASP A 59 -9.79 -8.11 9.97
CA ASP A 59 -11.18 -7.90 10.37
C ASP A 59 -11.63 -6.46 10.10
N HIS A 60 -12.46 -6.31 9.06
CA HIS A 60 -13.04 -5.03 8.64
C HIS A 60 -14.51 -4.87 9.02
N SER A 61 -15.04 -5.74 9.89
CA SER A 61 -16.46 -5.76 10.24
C SER A 61 -16.94 -4.40 10.74
N GLY A 62 -17.94 -3.83 10.06
CA GLY A 62 -18.54 -2.53 10.42
C GLY A 62 -17.66 -1.32 10.13
N GLU A 63 -16.60 -1.43 9.33
CA GLU A 63 -15.88 -0.30 8.76
C GLU A 63 -16.67 0.29 7.57
N PRO A 64 -16.87 1.61 7.47
CA PRO A 64 -17.54 2.21 6.32
C PRO A 64 -16.66 2.08 5.08
N GLY A 65 -17.27 1.73 3.95
CA GLY A 65 -16.57 1.58 2.66
C GLY A 65 -16.01 2.90 2.11
N PRO A 66 -15.13 2.84 1.09
CA PRO A 66 -14.47 1.62 0.65
C PRO A 66 -13.44 1.14 1.69
N ILE A 67 -13.31 -0.19 1.84
CA ILE A 67 -12.31 -0.84 2.70
C ILE A 67 -11.02 -1.02 1.91
N ALA A 68 -9.98 -0.29 2.28
CA ALA A 68 -8.66 -0.36 1.66
C ALA A 68 -7.67 -1.12 2.54
N VAL A 69 -7.07 -2.18 1.98
CA VAL A 69 -6.11 -3.01 2.70
C VAL A 69 -4.72 -2.84 2.12
N GLN A 70 -3.77 -2.43 2.96
CA GLN A 70 -2.37 -2.38 2.56
C GLN A 70 -1.70 -3.74 2.74
N ILE A 71 -1.07 -4.27 1.70
CA ILE A 71 -0.26 -5.49 1.73
C ILE A 71 1.23 -5.20 1.56
N ALA A 72 2.08 -6.06 2.11
CA ALA A 72 3.53 -5.94 1.99
C ALA A 72 4.25 -7.29 1.93
N GLY A 73 5.25 -7.35 1.07
CA GLY A 73 6.01 -8.55 0.75
C GLY A 73 7.14 -8.25 -0.24
N THR A 74 7.84 -9.29 -0.67
CA THR A 74 9.00 -9.21 -1.59
C THR A 74 8.94 -10.25 -2.70
N ASP A 75 7.82 -10.94 -2.83
CA ASP A 75 7.63 -12.02 -3.79
C ASP A 75 6.29 -11.81 -4.50
N ALA A 76 6.31 -11.84 -5.83
CA ALA A 76 5.17 -11.49 -6.66
C ALA A 76 3.99 -12.45 -6.43
N ARG A 77 4.24 -13.75 -6.33
CA ARG A 77 3.21 -14.76 -6.10
C ARG A 77 2.60 -14.62 -4.72
N MET A 78 3.42 -14.46 -3.68
CA MET A 78 2.92 -14.24 -2.33
C MET A 78 2.09 -12.97 -2.21
N MET A 79 2.49 -11.89 -2.88
CA MET A 79 1.73 -10.63 -2.90
C MET A 79 0.38 -10.78 -3.61
N ALA A 80 0.34 -11.51 -4.74
CA ALA A 80 -0.90 -11.85 -5.43
C ALA A 80 -1.84 -12.70 -4.55
N ASP A 81 -1.31 -13.72 -3.88
CA ASP A 81 -2.09 -14.56 -2.96
C ASP A 81 -2.60 -13.77 -1.75
N ALA A 82 -1.79 -12.83 -1.22
CA ALA A 82 -2.20 -11.93 -0.16
C ALA A 82 -3.30 -10.96 -0.59
N ALA A 83 -3.28 -10.48 -1.84
CA ALA A 83 -4.35 -9.65 -2.39
C ALA A 83 -5.67 -10.43 -2.41
N ARG A 84 -5.68 -11.63 -2.99
CA ARG A 84 -6.86 -12.53 -3.03
C ARG A 84 -7.40 -12.83 -1.62
N TYR A 85 -6.52 -13.19 -0.70
CA TYR A 85 -6.88 -13.47 0.69
C TYR A 85 -7.62 -12.31 1.37
N ASN A 86 -7.20 -11.07 1.11
CA ASN A 86 -7.84 -9.89 1.68
C ASN A 86 -9.13 -9.52 0.93
N ILE A 87 -9.21 -9.75 -0.38
CA ILE A 87 -10.44 -9.59 -1.17
C ILE A 87 -11.54 -10.53 -0.63
N ASP A 88 -11.21 -11.80 -0.37
CA ASP A 88 -12.12 -12.78 0.23
C ASP A 88 -12.64 -12.36 1.62
N ARG A 89 -11.94 -11.41 2.27
CA ARG A 89 -12.27 -10.83 3.58
C ARG A 89 -12.89 -9.43 3.49
N GLY A 90 -13.29 -9.01 2.29
CA GLY A 90 -14.01 -7.77 2.07
C GLY A 90 -13.12 -6.56 1.77
N ALA A 91 -11.84 -6.77 1.43
CA ALA A 91 -11.05 -5.69 0.85
C ALA A 91 -11.67 -5.26 -0.49
N GLN A 92 -11.96 -3.97 -0.59
CA GLN A 92 -12.54 -3.34 -1.76
C GLN A 92 -11.49 -2.64 -2.62
N ILE A 93 -10.32 -2.36 -2.03
CA ILE A 93 -9.15 -1.75 -2.67
C ILE A 93 -7.92 -2.42 -2.05
N ILE A 94 -6.92 -2.75 -2.89
CA ILE A 94 -5.63 -3.27 -2.43
C ILE A 94 -4.55 -2.21 -2.60
N ASP A 95 -3.86 -1.86 -1.52
CA ASP A 95 -2.72 -0.94 -1.53
C ASP A 95 -1.40 -1.69 -1.37
N ILE A 96 -0.42 -1.41 -2.22
CA ILE A 96 0.91 -2.01 -2.13
C ILE A 96 1.82 -1.12 -1.30
N ASN A 97 2.44 -1.65 -0.25
CA ASN A 97 3.47 -0.95 0.49
C ASN A 97 4.83 -1.06 -0.22
N MET A 98 5.31 0.07 -0.73
CA MET A 98 6.68 0.27 -1.22
C MET A 98 7.35 1.46 -0.49
N GLY A 99 6.91 1.77 0.72
CA GLY A 99 7.31 3.00 1.43
C GLY A 99 7.93 2.78 2.81
N CYS A 100 7.72 1.61 3.42
CA CYS A 100 8.25 1.36 4.76
C CYS A 100 9.80 1.37 4.74
N PRO A 101 10.48 2.22 5.55
CA PRO A 101 11.94 2.34 5.53
C PRO A 101 12.65 1.22 6.32
N ALA A 102 11.89 0.51 7.16
CA ALA A 102 12.41 -0.45 8.11
C ALA A 102 11.52 -1.71 8.14
N LYS A 103 11.98 -2.78 7.47
CA LYS A 103 12.00 -4.15 7.99
C LYS A 103 12.51 -5.14 6.94
N LYS A 104 13.23 -6.15 7.41
CA LYS A 104 13.35 -7.42 6.70
C LYS A 104 11.99 -8.13 6.80
N VAL A 105 11.41 -8.52 5.66
CA VAL A 105 10.33 -9.51 5.57
C VAL A 105 10.97 -10.75 4.97
N CYS A 106 10.90 -11.90 5.65
CA CYS A 106 11.58 -13.13 5.21
C CYS A 106 13.10 -12.98 4.98
N ASN A 107 13.81 -12.25 5.84
CA ASN A 107 15.24 -11.92 5.68
C ASN A 107 15.60 -11.10 4.42
N LYS A 108 14.62 -10.74 3.58
CA LYS A 108 14.76 -9.86 2.43
C LYS A 108 14.24 -8.46 2.76
N TRP A 109 14.84 -7.44 2.17
CA TRP A 109 14.41 -6.07 2.38
C TRP A 109 13.10 -5.81 1.63
N ALA A 110 12.09 -5.31 2.33
CA ALA A 110 10.75 -5.03 1.77
C ALA A 110 10.42 -3.53 1.83
N GLY A 111 9.23 -3.16 1.38
CA GLY A 111 8.78 -1.77 1.38
C GLY A 111 9.65 -0.92 0.45
N SER A 112 10.22 0.17 0.96
CA SER A 112 11.05 1.08 0.15
C SER A 112 12.36 0.47 -0.36
N ALA A 113 12.77 -0.70 0.13
CA ALA A 113 13.90 -1.43 -0.44
C ALA A 113 13.61 -2.03 -1.81
N LEU A 114 12.34 -2.30 -2.13
CA LEU A 114 11.95 -2.72 -3.48
C LEU A 114 12.30 -1.64 -4.52
N MET A 115 12.38 -0.37 -4.11
CA MET A 115 12.77 0.73 -5.01
C MET A 115 14.24 0.66 -5.47
N GLN A 116 15.06 -0.26 -4.94
CA GLN A 116 16.41 -0.50 -5.45
C GLN A 116 16.44 -1.42 -6.68
N ASP A 117 15.36 -2.18 -6.90
CA ASP A 117 15.22 -3.14 -7.98
C ASP A 117 13.88 -2.90 -8.67
N GLU A 118 13.88 -2.02 -9.66
CA GLU A 118 12.68 -1.61 -10.39
C GLU A 118 11.99 -2.80 -11.08
N ALA A 119 12.77 -3.75 -11.62
CA ALA A 119 12.21 -4.93 -12.27
C ALA A 119 11.44 -5.80 -11.27
N LEU A 120 12.02 -6.07 -10.10
CA LEU A 120 11.32 -6.79 -9.03
C LEU A 120 10.09 -6.03 -8.52
N ALA A 121 10.22 -4.72 -8.31
CA ALA A 121 9.15 -3.86 -7.85
C ALA A 121 7.94 -3.91 -8.79
N ILE A 122 8.16 -3.78 -10.10
CA ILE A 122 7.10 -3.81 -11.11
C ILE A 122 6.53 -5.21 -11.29
N GLY A 123 7.36 -6.27 -11.27
CA GLY A 123 6.85 -7.64 -11.31
C GLY A 123 5.91 -7.98 -10.14
N ILE A 124 6.14 -7.40 -8.96
CA ILE A 124 5.21 -7.50 -7.82
C ILE A 124 3.91 -6.74 -8.10
N VAL A 125 4.00 -5.51 -8.62
CA VAL A 125 2.84 -4.68 -8.95
C VAL A 125 1.96 -5.38 -9.99
N GLU A 126 2.53 -5.88 -11.09
CA GLU A 126 1.83 -6.60 -12.15
C GLU A 126 1.10 -7.83 -11.60
N ALA A 127 1.77 -8.62 -10.76
CA ALA A 127 1.15 -9.82 -10.16
C ALA A 127 -0.04 -9.47 -9.27
N VAL A 128 0.05 -8.40 -8.48
CA VAL A 128 -1.06 -7.93 -7.64
C VAL A 128 -2.21 -7.40 -8.49
N VAL A 129 -1.94 -6.58 -9.52
CA VAL A 129 -2.98 -6.09 -10.44
C VAL A 129 -3.68 -7.24 -11.14
N ALA A 130 -2.92 -8.19 -11.70
CA ALA A 130 -3.48 -9.38 -12.34
C ALA A 130 -4.34 -10.22 -11.39
N ALA A 131 -3.97 -10.31 -10.11
CA ALA A 131 -4.75 -11.01 -9.11
C ALA A 131 -6.06 -10.30 -8.73
N CYS A 132 -6.07 -8.96 -8.74
CA CYS A 132 -7.25 -8.16 -8.38
C CYS A 132 -8.23 -7.94 -9.55
N ALA A 133 -7.74 -7.96 -10.79
CA ALA A 133 -8.53 -7.65 -11.98
C ALA A 133 -9.79 -8.51 -12.15
N PRO A 134 -9.77 -9.85 -11.97
CA PRO A 134 -10.98 -10.68 -12.06
C PRO A 134 -12.07 -10.33 -11.05
N HIS A 135 -11.71 -9.65 -9.95
CA HIS A 135 -12.61 -9.23 -8.89
C HIS A 135 -13.07 -7.77 -9.03
N GLY A 136 -12.59 -7.05 -10.06
CA GLY A 136 -12.86 -5.62 -10.21
C GLY A 136 -12.31 -4.75 -9.07
N VAL A 137 -11.32 -5.25 -8.33
CA VAL A 137 -10.74 -4.55 -7.18
C VAL A 137 -9.58 -3.66 -7.66
N PRO A 138 -9.64 -2.33 -7.50
CA PRO A 138 -8.55 -1.45 -7.92
C PRO A 138 -7.32 -1.62 -7.01
N VAL A 139 -6.14 -1.43 -7.61
CA VAL A 139 -4.85 -1.48 -6.92
C VAL A 139 -4.26 -0.08 -6.81
N THR A 140 -3.73 0.23 -5.65
CA THR A 140 -3.00 1.48 -5.36
C THR A 140 -1.59 1.16 -4.90
N LEU A 141 -0.66 2.12 -5.03
CA LEU A 141 0.72 1.94 -4.62
C LEU A 141 1.17 3.13 -3.78
N LYS A 142 1.69 2.84 -2.58
CA LYS A 142 2.30 3.83 -1.69
C LYS A 142 3.81 3.65 -1.63
N MET A 143 4.56 4.66 -2.06
CA MET A 143 6.02 4.65 -2.09
C MET A 143 6.65 5.88 -1.44
N ARG A 144 7.98 5.94 -1.49
CA ARG A 144 8.83 7.09 -1.16
C ARG A 144 9.31 7.76 -2.44
N THR A 145 10.12 8.80 -2.36
CA THR A 145 10.75 9.42 -3.55
C THR A 145 11.84 8.53 -4.18
N GLY A 146 12.37 7.58 -3.40
CA GLY A 146 13.45 6.68 -3.80
C GLY A 146 14.15 6.05 -2.60
N TRP A 147 15.20 5.28 -2.86
CA TRP A 147 16.01 4.65 -1.82
C TRP A 147 16.90 5.67 -1.09
N SER A 148 17.65 6.46 -1.84
CA SER A 148 18.63 7.43 -1.36
C SER A 148 18.45 8.79 -2.06
N ALA A 149 19.22 9.79 -1.64
CA ALA A 149 19.22 11.10 -2.30
C ALA A 149 19.61 11.02 -3.78
N ASP A 150 20.59 10.16 -4.10
CA ASP A 150 21.07 9.92 -5.47
C ASP A 150 20.19 8.92 -6.24
N GLY A 151 19.34 8.18 -5.53
CA GLY A 151 18.47 7.13 -6.08
C GLY A 151 16.99 7.49 -6.00
N ARG A 152 16.60 8.67 -6.51
CA ARG A 152 15.19 9.12 -6.59
C ARG A 152 14.54 8.63 -7.89
N ASN A 153 13.95 7.45 -7.85
CA ASN A 153 13.33 6.80 -9.00
C ASN A 153 11.80 6.69 -8.93
N ALA A 154 11.15 7.40 -8.01
CA ALA A 154 9.68 7.41 -7.94
C ALA A 154 8.98 7.75 -9.26
N PRO A 155 9.44 8.72 -10.09
CA PRO A 155 8.81 8.99 -11.40
C PRO A 155 8.89 7.81 -12.38
N THR A 156 10.01 7.07 -12.37
CA THR A 156 10.17 5.86 -13.20
C THR A 156 9.21 4.77 -12.75
N ILE A 157 9.17 4.47 -11.45
CA ILE A 157 8.27 3.47 -10.87
C ILE A 157 6.80 3.88 -11.08
N ALA A 158 6.47 5.17 -10.96
CA ALA A 158 5.11 5.69 -11.15
C ALA A 158 4.57 5.37 -12.55
N ARG A 159 5.34 5.67 -13.60
CA ARG A 159 4.92 5.40 -14.99
C ARG A 159 4.77 3.91 -15.26
N ALA A 160 5.68 3.08 -14.76
CA ALA A 160 5.60 1.64 -14.93
C ALA A 160 4.42 1.03 -14.14
N ALA A 161 4.16 1.53 -12.92
CA ALA A 161 3.02 1.10 -12.12
C ALA A 161 1.68 1.50 -12.75
N GLU A 162 1.58 2.71 -13.31
CA GLU A 162 0.42 3.16 -14.09
C GLU A 162 0.20 2.24 -15.30
N ALA A 163 1.24 1.96 -16.08
CA ALA A 163 1.17 1.04 -17.22
C ALA A 163 0.74 -0.38 -16.81
N ALA A 164 1.14 -0.83 -15.61
CA ALA A 164 0.74 -2.10 -15.04
C ALA A 164 -0.71 -2.12 -14.51
N GLY A 165 -1.40 -0.97 -14.44
CA GLY A 165 -2.81 -0.85 -14.04
C GLY A 165 -3.05 -0.36 -12.61
N VAL A 166 -2.04 0.21 -11.94
CA VAL A 166 -2.25 0.93 -10.67
C VAL A 166 -3.09 2.17 -10.90
N GLN A 167 -4.13 2.37 -10.08
CA GLN A 167 -5.13 3.42 -10.28
C GLN A 167 -4.94 4.64 -9.37
N MET A 168 -4.06 4.56 -8.37
CA MET A 168 -3.66 5.70 -7.56
C MET A 168 -2.27 5.48 -6.97
N LEU A 169 -1.44 6.52 -7.03
CA LEU A 169 -0.10 6.56 -6.47
C LEU A 169 -0.07 7.51 -5.26
N THR A 170 0.58 7.09 -4.18
CA THR A 170 0.86 7.95 -3.02
C THR A 170 2.36 8.00 -2.78
N VAL A 171 2.96 9.19 -2.88
CA VAL A 171 4.39 9.39 -2.66
C VAL A 171 4.61 10.11 -1.34
N HIS A 172 5.35 9.49 -0.42
CA HIS A 172 5.92 10.23 0.70
C HIS A 172 7.17 10.95 0.18
N GLY A 173 7.17 12.29 0.25
CA GLY A 173 8.24 13.21 -0.20
C GLY A 173 9.57 13.10 0.53
N ARG A 174 9.99 11.89 0.89
CA ARG A 174 11.29 11.58 1.49
C ARG A 174 11.82 10.30 0.88
N THR A 175 13.13 10.20 0.78
CA THR A 175 13.83 8.95 0.43
C THR A 175 13.76 7.97 1.59
N ARG A 176 14.10 6.70 1.37
CA ARG A 176 14.19 5.70 2.44
C ARG A 176 15.21 6.13 3.50
N GLU A 177 16.39 6.59 3.10
CA GLU A 177 17.49 6.98 4.00
C GLU A 177 17.15 8.11 4.96
N GLN A 178 16.34 9.07 4.51
CA GLN A 178 15.87 10.17 5.34
C GLN A 178 14.99 9.66 6.50
N GLY A 179 14.26 8.55 6.31
CA GLY A 179 13.30 8.04 7.29
C GLY A 179 12.23 9.10 7.56
N TYR A 180 12.24 9.67 8.77
CA TYR A 180 11.38 10.79 9.18
C TYR A 180 12.17 12.07 9.50
N ARG A 181 13.47 12.10 9.21
CA ARG A 181 14.33 13.27 9.42
C ARG A 181 14.14 14.29 8.29
N GLY A 182 14.59 15.52 8.53
CA GLY A 182 14.52 16.61 7.56
C GLY A 182 13.08 16.97 7.17
N VAL A 183 12.95 17.70 6.06
CA VAL A 183 11.66 18.17 5.51
C VAL A 183 11.24 17.25 4.37
N ALA A 184 9.94 17.00 4.21
CA ALA A 184 9.44 16.37 2.99
C ALA A 184 9.58 17.35 1.83
N GLU A 185 10.14 16.90 0.71
CA GLU A 185 10.08 17.66 -0.54
C GLU A 185 8.78 17.35 -1.28
N HIS A 186 8.43 18.21 -2.23
CA HIS A 186 7.23 18.07 -3.05
C HIS A 186 7.54 18.10 -4.55
N ASP A 187 8.78 18.41 -4.93
CA ASP A 187 9.22 18.55 -6.33
C ASP A 187 9.11 17.22 -7.09
N THR A 188 9.33 16.09 -6.42
CA THR A 188 9.15 14.75 -7.03
C THR A 188 7.69 14.46 -7.40
N VAL A 189 6.73 15.14 -6.76
CA VAL A 189 5.27 14.92 -6.92
C VAL A 189 4.62 15.97 -7.82
N ALA A 190 5.20 17.17 -7.90
CA ALA A 190 4.70 18.31 -8.68
C ALA A 190 4.78 18.06 -10.19
#